data_AF-A0A1G1EWJ1-F1
#
_entry.id   AF-A0A1G1EWJ1-F1
#
_cell.length_a   1.000
_cell.length_b   1.000
_cell.length_c   1.000
_cell.angle_alpha   90.00
_cell.angle_beta   90.00
_cell.angle_gamma   90.00
#
_symmetry.space_group_name_H-M   'P 1'
#
loop_
_entity.id
_entity.type
_entity.pdbx_description
1 polymer ?
#
loop_
_entity_poly.entity_id
_entity_poly.type
_entity_poly.pdbx_seq_one_letter_code
_entity_poly.pdbx_strand_id
1 'polypeptide(L)'
;MGDENKDLKTDVDKIIEEKERLDKLFKERFTRVITVMFTDLKGSTSIAETQGDFASRTLIKQHNDILFPLIKKHNGVLVKTMGDGTMSYFEKPQNALRAAVEIQKGIDGHNFEKKSNIPILIRIGIHTGQGIVEQNDIFGDVVNVASRFEGQASPGEICISEETFSALDDKSEVYCRFMRETTLKGKSEPVKLYKAFWNPREIEQDMSDKQPIRQKEEKKGLPVAVKILLFIVIPLIVIFLLIRGGNLFNFSEPEEKRTKQHSVTIPGEAK
;
A
#
# COMPACT_ATOMS: atom_id res chain seq x y z
N MET A 1 -48.86 -9.21 47.44
CA MET A 1 -47.59 -9.65 46.84
C MET A 1 -47.55 -9.55 45.31
N GLY A 2 -48.67 -9.51 44.57
CA GLY A 2 -48.66 -9.33 43.11
C GLY A 2 -48.53 -7.88 42.61
N ASP A 3 -49.07 -6.90 43.35
CA ASP A 3 -49.08 -5.48 42.94
C ASP A 3 -47.72 -4.79 43.13
N GLU A 4 -47.07 -4.95 44.28
CA GLU A 4 -45.76 -4.33 44.56
C GLU A 4 -44.68 -4.73 43.55
N ASN A 5 -44.70 -5.97 43.06
CA ASN A 5 -43.70 -6.47 42.10
C ASN A 5 -43.94 -5.93 40.67
N LYS A 6 -45.17 -5.52 40.36
CA LYS A 6 -45.54 -4.90 39.08
C LYS A 6 -45.20 -3.41 39.07
N ASP A 7 -45.41 -2.73 40.19
CA ASP A 7 -45.03 -1.31 40.36
C ASP A 7 -43.51 -1.13 40.35
N LEU A 8 -42.75 -1.97 41.05
CA LEU A 8 -41.28 -1.93 41.00
C LEU A 8 -40.73 -2.16 39.58
N LYS A 9 -41.31 -3.10 38.83
CA LYS A 9 -40.89 -3.35 37.44
C LYS A 9 -41.16 -2.14 36.55
N THR A 10 -42.32 -1.51 36.73
CA THR A 10 -42.71 -0.30 35.98
C THR A 10 -41.81 0.90 36.29
N ASP A 11 -41.35 1.03 37.53
CA ASP A 11 -40.42 2.10 37.92
C ASP A 11 -38.99 1.86 37.44
N VAL A 12 -38.52 0.60 37.43
CA VAL A 12 -37.24 0.22 36.81
C VAL A 12 -37.26 0.50 35.31
N ASP A 13 -38.32 0.12 34.60
CA ASP A 13 -38.47 0.33 33.16
C ASP A 13 -38.44 1.84 32.82
N LYS A 14 -39.11 2.70 33.61
CA LYS A 14 -39.04 4.16 33.45
C LYS A 14 -37.63 4.73 33.65
N ILE A 15 -36.89 4.22 34.64
CA ILE A 15 -35.50 4.66 34.88
C ILE A 15 -34.61 4.28 33.70
N ILE A 16 -34.79 3.08 33.13
CA ILE A 16 -34.06 2.63 31.95
C ILE A 16 -34.37 3.54 30.75
N GLU A 17 -35.66 3.84 30.50
CA GLU A 17 -36.06 4.72 29.39
C GLU A 17 -35.49 6.13 29.52
N GLU A 18 -35.57 6.73 30.72
CA GLU A 18 -35.01 8.07 30.94
C GLU A 18 -33.48 8.06 30.84
N LYS A 19 -32.81 6.99 31.29
CA LYS A 19 -31.37 6.82 31.06
C LYS A 19 -31.05 6.75 29.56
N GLU A 20 -31.75 5.93 28.78
CA GLU A 20 -31.54 5.83 27.33
C GLU A 20 -31.74 7.17 26.63
N ARG A 21 -32.74 7.93 27.06
CA ARG A 21 -33.00 9.29 26.57
C ARG A 21 -31.86 10.25 26.91
N LEU A 22 -31.38 10.24 28.16
CA LEU A 22 -30.25 11.06 28.59
C LEU A 22 -28.96 10.68 27.86
N ASP A 23 -28.70 9.39 27.67
CA ASP A 23 -27.55 8.89 26.91
C ASP A 23 -27.60 9.39 25.46
N LYS A 24 -28.79 9.38 24.83
CA LYS A 24 -28.98 9.92 23.48
C LYS A 24 -28.73 11.43 23.42
N LEU A 25 -29.31 12.21 24.35
CA LEU A 25 -29.09 13.66 24.42
C LEU A 25 -27.62 14.02 24.66
N PHE A 26 -26.96 13.26 25.53
CA PHE A 26 -25.54 13.43 25.80
C PHE A 26 -24.71 13.15 24.53
N LYS A 27 -25.02 12.06 23.83
CA LYS A 27 -24.37 11.71 22.57
C LYS A 27 -24.55 12.80 21.51
N GLU A 28 -25.76 13.28 21.29
CA GLU A 28 -26.05 14.33 20.30
C GLU A 28 -25.35 15.66 20.63
N ARG A 29 -25.19 15.99 21.91
CA ARG A 29 -24.63 17.28 22.33
C ARG A 29 -23.11 17.29 22.47
N PHE A 30 -22.51 16.17 22.85
CA PHE A 30 -21.08 16.10 23.22
C PHE A 30 -20.24 15.21 22.31
N THR A 31 -20.85 14.44 21.40
CA THR A 31 -20.08 13.67 20.41
C THR A 31 -20.04 14.36 19.06
N ARG A 32 -18.92 14.19 18.38
CA ARG A 32 -18.75 14.58 16.98
C ARG A 32 -17.92 13.54 16.26
N VAL A 33 -18.06 13.49 14.93
CA VAL A 33 -17.26 12.60 14.10
C VAL A 33 -15.86 13.18 13.97
N ILE A 34 -14.87 12.39 14.38
CA ILE A 34 -13.46 12.75 14.33
C ILE A 34 -12.65 11.58 13.76
N THR A 35 -11.46 11.88 13.27
CA THR A 35 -10.49 10.87 12.86
C THR A 35 -9.36 10.83 13.88
N VAL A 36 -9.17 9.68 14.52
CA VAL A 36 -8.11 9.47 15.53
C VAL A 36 -6.98 8.68 14.87
N MET A 37 -5.75 9.16 15.08
CA MET A 37 -4.52 8.51 14.64
C MET A 37 -3.68 8.12 15.86
N PHE A 38 -3.30 6.84 15.90
CA PHE A 38 -2.31 6.31 16.82
C PHE A 38 -1.01 5.99 16.08
N THR A 39 0.10 6.24 16.75
CA THR A 39 1.42 5.78 16.30
C THR A 39 2.10 5.01 17.42
N ASP A 40 2.96 4.06 17.08
CA ASP A 40 3.82 3.38 18.04
C ASP A 40 5.21 3.11 17.46
N LEU A 41 6.24 3.30 18.28
CA LEU A 41 7.63 3.09 17.91
C LEU A 41 8.05 1.64 18.18
N LYS A 42 8.46 0.93 17.13
CA LYS A 42 8.92 -0.45 17.27
C LYS A 42 10.26 -0.51 18.03
N GLY A 43 10.31 -1.35 19.06
CA GLY A 43 11.57 -1.80 19.67
C GLY A 43 12.17 -0.84 20.70
N SER A 44 11.45 0.19 21.12
CA SER A 44 11.88 1.15 22.15
C SER A 44 12.24 0.47 23.48
N THR A 45 11.46 -0.53 23.91
CA THR A 45 11.69 -1.33 25.12
C THR A 45 12.95 -2.15 25.00
N SER A 46 13.13 -2.86 23.88
CA SER A 46 14.34 -3.65 23.64
C SER A 46 15.60 -2.79 23.59
N ILE A 47 15.50 -1.54 23.11
CA ILE A 47 16.60 -0.58 23.13
C ILE A 47 16.90 -0.12 24.56
N ALA A 48 15.87 0.13 25.38
CA ALA A 48 16.07 0.47 26.79
C ALA A 48 16.81 -0.65 27.53
N GLU A 49 16.43 -1.91 27.29
CA GLU A 49 17.07 -3.09 27.90
C GLU A 49 18.52 -3.29 27.43
N THR A 50 18.81 -3.07 26.15
CA THR A 50 20.13 -3.40 25.57
C THR A 50 21.12 -2.23 25.56
N GLN A 51 20.63 -0.99 25.49
CA GLN A 51 21.44 0.22 25.32
C GLN A 51 21.16 1.29 26.39
N GLY A 52 20.22 1.03 27.30
CA GLY A 52 19.88 1.89 28.43
C GLY A 52 18.82 2.96 28.13
N ASP A 53 18.24 3.49 29.19
CA ASP A 53 17.12 4.45 29.13
C ASP A 53 17.44 5.72 28.34
N PHE A 54 18.69 6.19 28.39
CA PHE A 54 19.11 7.39 27.67
C PHE A 54 19.01 7.22 26.15
N ALA A 55 19.42 6.06 25.63
CA ALA A 55 19.33 5.75 24.20
C ALA A 55 17.86 5.67 23.75
N SER A 56 17.02 4.98 24.53
CA SER A 56 15.58 4.87 24.27
C SER A 56 14.89 6.25 24.30
N ARG A 57 15.19 7.08 25.31
CA ARG A 57 14.66 8.46 25.41
C ARG A 57 15.10 9.34 24.24
N THR A 58 16.34 9.21 23.78
CA THR A 58 16.84 9.96 22.62
C THR A 58 16.08 9.56 21.36
N LEU A 59 15.84 8.27 21.15
CA LEU A 59 15.07 7.77 20.00
C LEU A 59 13.62 8.27 20.02
N ILE A 60 12.95 8.19 21.19
CA ILE A 60 11.59 8.72 21.36
C ILE A 60 11.54 10.23 21.09
N LYS A 61 12.57 10.97 21.52
CA LYS A 61 12.65 12.41 21.24
C LYS A 61 12.75 12.67 19.72
N GLN A 62 13.66 11.98 19.03
CA GLN A 62 13.84 12.13 17.57
C GLN A 62 12.56 11.78 16.80
N HIS A 63 11.90 10.70 17.23
CA HIS A 63 10.57 10.33 16.74
C HIS A 63 9.56 11.48 16.89
N ASN A 64 9.43 12.03 18.11
CA ASN A 64 8.47 13.10 18.40
C ASN A 64 8.79 14.40 17.63
N ASP A 65 10.08 14.73 17.47
CA ASP A 65 10.54 15.90 16.71
C ASP A 65 10.11 15.84 15.22
N ILE A 66 9.93 14.62 14.67
CA ILE A 66 9.41 14.42 13.31
C ILE A 66 7.88 14.48 13.29
N LEU A 67 7.21 13.78 14.21
CA LEU A 67 5.76 13.61 14.17
C LEU A 67 4.99 14.90 14.46
N PHE A 68 5.35 15.61 15.53
CA PHE A 68 4.57 16.74 16.03
C PHE A 68 4.39 17.88 15.01
N PRO A 69 5.43 18.35 14.30
CA PRO A 69 5.24 19.38 13.29
C PRO A 69 4.39 18.90 12.12
N LEU A 70 4.46 17.62 11.74
CA LEU A 70 3.67 17.06 10.64
C LEU A 70 2.19 16.91 11.02
N ILE A 71 1.89 16.45 12.24
CA ILE A 71 0.52 16.44 12.78
C ILE A 71 -0.06 17.84 12.72
N LYS A 72 0.67 18.83 13.23
CA LYS A 72 0.23 20.24 13.24
C LYS A 72 0.06 20.82 11.83
N LYS A 73 0.99 20.53 10.91
CA LYS A 73 0.96 20.98 9.51
C LYS A 73 -0.34 20.56 8.80
N HIS A 74 -0.87 19.40 9.13
CA HIS A 74 -2.11 18.87 8.56
C HIS A 74 -3.34 19.18 9.42
N ASN A 75 -3.30 20.22 10.27
CA ASN A 75 -4.41 20.61 11.14
C ASN A 75 -4.84 19.49 12.12
N GLY A 76 -3.91 18.63 12.50
CA GLY A 76 -4.09 17.67 13.58
C GLY A 76 -3.78 18.30 14.93
N VAL A 77 -4.42 17.76 15.95
CA VAL A 77 -4.15 18.08 17.35
C VAL A 77 -3.53 16.87 18.01
N LEU A 78 -2.29 17.01 18.47
CA LEU A 78 -1.65 16.02 19.33
C LEU A 78 -2.35 16.07 20.70
N VAL A 79 -2.90 14.94 21.13
CA VAL A 79 -3.61 14.84 22.41
C VAL A 79 -2.64 14.50 23.52
N LYS A 80 -1.91 13.38 23.36
CA LYS A 80 -0.96 12.88 24.36
C LYS A 80 0.03 11.89 23.78
N THR A 81 1.13 11.71 24.50
CA THR A 81 2.12 10.65 24.29
C THR A 81 1.91 9.55 25.34
N MET A 82 2.02 8.29 24.93
CA MET A 82 1.86 7.12 25.82
C MET A 82 3.16 6.31 25.79
N GLY A 83 4.22 6.87 26.38
CA GLY A 83 5.57 6.32 26.27
C GLY A 83 6.19 6.66 24.92
N ASP A 84 6.25 5.69 24.04
CA ASP A 84 6.83 5.73 22.70
C ASP A 84 5.77 5.82 21.59
N GLY A 85 4.49 5.67 21.95
CA GLY A 85 3.35 5.95 21.08
C GLY A 85 2.75 7.33 21.24
N THR A 86 1.96 7.76 20.24
CA THR A 86 1.24 9.04 20.24
C THR A 86 -0.22 8.87 19.89
N MET A 87 -1.07 9.74 20.43
CA MET A 87 -2.48 9.88 20.05
C MET A 87 -2.72 11.30 19.55
N SER A 88 -3.31 11.39 18.38
CA SER A 88 -3.72 12.65 17.77
C SER A 88 -5.10 12.51 17.12
N TYR A 89 -5.77 13.63 16.88
CA TYR A 89 -7.01 13.66 16.12
C TYR A 89 -7.05 14.74 15.08
N PHE A 90 -7.93 14.54 14.12
CA PHE A 90 -8.17 15.40 12.98
C PHE A 90 -9.67 15.53 12.76
N GLU A 91 -10.12 16.72 12.39
CA GLU A 91 -11.51 16.98 12.00
C GLU A 91 -11.84 16.35 10.63
N LYS A 92 -10.81 16.06 9.81
CA LYS A 92 -10.96 15.45 8.49
C LYS A 92 -10.08 14.20 8.32
N PRO A 93 -10.61 13.09 7.80
CA PRO A 93 -9.84 11.88 7.56
C PRO A 93 -8.75 12.09 6.50
N GLN A 94 -8.99 12.93 5.49
CA GLN A 94 -7.99 13.27 4.47
C GLN A 94 -6.72 13.86 5.10
N ASN A 95 -6.88 14.71 6.12
CA ASN A 95 -5.75 15.34 6.81
C ASN A 95 -4.95 14.33 7.64
N ALA A 96 -5.64 13.42 8.35
CA ALA A 96 -4.97 12.34 9.08
C ALA A 96 -4.13 11.47 8.14
N LEU A 97 -4.68 11.15 6.96
CA LEU A 97 -4.01 10.33 5.97
C LEU A 97 -2.76 11.02 5.39
N ARG A 98 -2.87 12.30 5.02
CA ARG A 98 -1.73 13.12 4.58
C ARG A 98 -0.64 13.20 5.64
N ALA A 99 -1.03 13.42 6.90
CA ALA A 99 -0.10 13.45 8.03
C ALA A 99 0.63 12.12 8.15
N ALA A 100 -0.08 10.99 8.15
CA ALA A 100 0.52 9.66 8.26
C ALA A 100 1.50 9.36 7.12
N VAL A 101 1.15 9.69 5.87
CA VAL A 101 2.03 9.52 4.71
C VAL A 101 3.28 10.38 4.83
N GLU A 102 3.15 11.64 5.22
CA GLU A 102 4.32 12.51 5.41
C GLU A 102 5.18 12.09 6.60
N ILE A 103 4.58 11.56 7.67
CA ILE A 103 5.32 11.03 8.83
C ILE A 103 6.18 9.84 8.40
N GLN A 104 5.61 8.86 7.69
CA GLN A 104 6.39 7.71 7.23
C GLN A 104 7.55 8.14 6.31
N LYS A 105 7.29 9.07 5.38
CA LYS A 105 8.34 9.65 4.52
C LYS A 105 9.41 10.41 5.31
N GLY A 106 9.00 11.18 6.32
CA GLY A 106 9.92 11.93 7.17
C GLY A 106 10.83 11.02 7.99
N ILE A 107 10.30 9.92 8.49
CA ILE A 107 11.07 8.88 9.19
C ILE A 107 12.02 8.17 8.24
N ASP A 108 11.56 7.79 7.04
CA ASP A 108 12.41 7.16 6.02
C ASP A 108 13.59 8.07 5.63
N GLY A 109 13.33 9.36 5.42
CA GLY A 109 14.37 10.37 5.18
C GLY A 109 15.35 10.51 6.35
N HIS A 110 14.84 10.56 7.60
CA HIS A 110 15.67 10.61 8.79
C HIS A 110 16.61 9.39 8.91
N ASN A 111 16.08 8.19 8.64
CA ASN A 111 16.83 6.95 8.65
C ASN A 111 17.89 6.91 7.55
N PHE A 112 17.55 7.39 6.34
CA PHE A 112 18.47 7.45 5.21
C PHE A 112 19.67 8.36 5.49
N GLU A 113 19.45 9.51 6.13
CA GLU A 113 20.51 10.44 6.52
C GLU A 113 21.40 9.93 7.66
N LYS A 114 21.09 8.76 8.25
CA LYS A 114 21.82 8.14 9.37
C LYS A 114 22.04 9.10 10.54
N LYS A 115 21.05 9.95 10.81
CA LYS A 115 21.07 10.87 11.98
C LYS A 115 21.08 10.13 13.32
N SER A 116 20.78 8.83 13.30
CA SER A 116 20.91 7.90 14.42
C SER A 116 21.51 6.58 13.93
N ASN A 117 22.24 5.89 14.81
CA ASN A 117 22.70 4.51 14.55
C ASN A 117 21.55 3.50 14.60
N ILE A 118 20.40 3.89 15.14
CA ILE A 118 19.22 3.05 15.29
C ILE A 118 18.12 3.59 14.36
N PRO A 119 17.61 2.79 13.41
CA PRO A 119 16.51 3.23 12.57
C PRO A 119 15.22 3.38 13.38
N ILE A 120 14.50 4.46 13.14
CA ILE A 120 13.16 4.68 13.67
C ILE A 120 12.18 3.89 12.78
N LEU A 121 11.39 3.01 13.38
CA LEU A 121 10.35 2.28 12.68
C LEU A 121 9.04 2.44 13.45
N ILE A 122 8.01 2.99 12.82
CA ILE A 122 6.72 3.18 13.46
C ILE A 122 5.61 2.45 12.74
N ARG A 123 4.58 2.08 13.48
CA ARG A 123 3.31 1.62 12.93
C ARG A 123 2.24 2.68 13.18
N ILE A 124 1.33 2.85 12.22
CA ILE A 124 0.28 3.88 12.27
C ILE A 124 -1.09 3.22 12.08
N GLY A 125 -2.05 3.59 12.93
CA GLY A 125 -3.46 3.21 12.82
C GLY A 125 -4.38 4.42 12.80
N ILE A 126 -5.36 4.42 11.90
CA ILE A 126 -6.31 5.52 11.74
C ILE A 126 -7.74 5.02 11.69
N HIS A 127 -8.60 5.56 12.57
CA HIS A 127 -10.02 5.25 12.58
C HIS A 127 -10.86 6.52 12.69
N THR A 128 -12.00 6.53 11.98
CA THR A 128 -12.95 7.63 11.98
C THR A 128 -14.25 7.17 12.61
N GLY A 129 -14.74 7.92 13.59
CA GLY A 129 -15.92 7.56 14.36
C GLY A 129 -16.38 8.68 15.28
N GLN A 130 -17.46 8.43 16.02
CA GLN A 130 -17.96 9.39 17.00
C GLN A 130 -17.09 9.35 18.27
N GLY A 131 -16.61 10.52 18.66
CA GLY A 131 -15.83 10.72 19.89
C GLY A 131 -16.29 11.97 20.64
N ILE A 132 -16.05 11.97 21.94
CA ILE A 132 -16.19 13.14 22.80
C ILE A 132 -14.83 13.82 22.83
N VAL A 133 -14.75 15.07 22.36
CA VAL A 133 -13.52 15.86 22.42
C VAL A 133 -13.65 16.85 23.56
N GLU A 134 -12.78 16.73 24.54
CA GLU A 134 -12.62 17.68 25.64
C GLU A 134 -11.36 18.52 25.42
N GLN A 135 -11.11 19.54 26.26
CA GLN A 135 -9.99 20.46 26.07
C GLN A 135 -8.63 19.75 25.87
N ASN A 136 -8.39 18.66 26.60
CA ASN A 136 -7.10 17.97 26.61
C ASN A 136 -7.20 16.45 26.37
N ASP A 137 -8.37 15.91 26.03
CA ASP A 137 -8.51 14.47 25.83
C ASP A 137 -9.65 14.10 24.87
N ILE A 138 -9.66 12.84 24.46
CA ILE A 138 -10.70 12.24 23.63
C ILE A 138 -11.19 10.97 24.29
N PHE A 139 -12.51 10.81 24.31
CA PHE A 139 -13.17 9.63 24.83
C PHE A 139 -14.10 9.00 23.79
N GLY A 140 -14.41 7.74 24.05
CA GLY A 140 -15.32 6.95 23.23
C GLY A 140 -14.63 5.78 22.55
N ASP A 141 -15.44 4.94 21.94
CA ASP A 141 -15.00 3.73 21.27
C ASP A 141 -14.04 4.01 20.10
N VAL A 142 -14.13 5.20 19.48
CA VAL A 142 -13.23 5.64 18.39
C VAL A 142 -11.75 5.53 18.78
N VAL A 143 -11.41 5.85 20.04
CA VAL A 143 -10.04 5.79 20.55
C VAL A 143 -9.55 4.35 20.64
N ASN A 144 -10.39 3.47 21.19
CA ASN A 144 -10.06 2.05 21.35
C ASN A 144 -9.97 1.32 20.00
N VAL A 145 -10.80 1.69 19.04
CA VAL A 145 -10.74 1.11 17.70
C VAL A 145 -9.50 1.60 16.95
N ALA A 146 -9.19 2.90 17.02
CA ALA A 146 -8.00 3.47 16.39
C ALA A 146 -6.69 2.82 16.88
N SER A 147 -6.52 2.63 18.19
CA SER A 147 -5.35 1.96 18.75
C SER A 147 -5.24 0.49 18.31
N ARG A 148 -6.37 -0.19 18.13
CA ARG A 148 -6.37 -1.57 17.62
C ARG A 148 -5.98 -1.64 16.15
N PHE A 149 -6.36 -0.67 15.33
CA PHE A 149 -5.87 -0.57 13.95
C PHE A 149 -4.36 -0.31 13.90
N GLU A 150 -3.82 0.47 14.83
CA GLU A 150 -2.37 0.67 14.97
C GLU A 150 -1.68 -0.65 15.32
N GLY A 151 -2.23 -1.41 16.25
CA GLY A 151 -1.73 -2.76 16.59
C GLY A 151 -1.86 -3.81 15.46
N GLN A 152 -2.60 -3.53 14.38
CA GLN A 152 -2.63 -4.39 13.18
C GLN A 152 -1.59 -4.02 12.13
N ALA A 153 -0.98 -2.84 12.23
CA ALA A 153 0.00 -2.35 11.27
C ALA A 153 1.38 -2.96 11.53
N SER A 154 2.06 -3.40 10.47
CA SER A 154 3.48 -3.72 10.58
C SER A 154 4.31 -2.42 10.68
N PRO A 155 5.56 -2.49 11.15
CA PRO A 155 6.45 -1.34 11.13
C PRO A 155 6.62 -0.79 9.71
N GLY A 156 6.46 0.52 9.55
CA GLY A 156 6.43 1.20 8.25
C GLY A 156 5.06 1.22 7.58
N GLU A 157 4.03 0.62 8.17
CA GLU A 157 2.69 0.58 7.57
C GLU A 157 1.73 1.60 8.16
N ILE A 158 0.70 1.93 7.37
CA ILE A 158 -0.45 2.74 7.77
C ILE A 158 -1.69 1.89 7.56
N CYS A 159 -2.34 1.48 8.65
CA CYS A 159 -3.61 0.79 8.62
C CYS A 159 -4.75 1.76 8.87
N ILE A 160 -5.80 1.67 8.07
CA ILE A 160 -7.00 2.49 8.20
C ILE A 160 -8.26 1.61 8.24
N SER A 161 -9.27 2.06 8.96
CA SER A 161 -10.58 1.39 8.96
C SER A 161 -11.39 1.68 7.70
N GLU A 162 -12.43 0.88 7.45
CA GLU A 162 -13.39 1.13 6.36
C GLU A 162 -14.08 2.48 6.50
N GLU A 163 -14.42 2.90 7.73
CA GLU A 163 -15.04 4.20 8.00
C GLU A 163 -14.10 5.34 7.60
N THR A 164 -12.82 5.25 7.95
CA THR A 164 -11.81 6.23 7.52
C THR A 164 -11.73 6.28 6.00
N PHE A 165 -11.57 5.12 5.34
CA PHE A 165 -11.47 5.04 3.88
C PHE A 165 -12.73 5.58 3.18
N SER A 166 -13.91 5.28 3.71
CA SER A 166 -15.19 5.69 3.14
C SER A 166 -15.43 7.19 3.28
N ALA A 167 -14.93 7.80 4.37
CA ALA A 167 -15.07 9.22 4.66
C ALA A 167 -14.00 10.11 3.98
N LEU A 168 -13.07 9.55 3.20
CA LEU A 168 -12.11 10.34 2.42
C LEU A 168 -12.83 11.16 1.34
N ASP A 169 -12.49 12.45 1.26
CA ASP A 169 -12.99 13.36 0.23
C ASP A 169 -12.41 12.99 -1.15
N ASP A 170 -11.11 12.65 -1.20
CA ASP A 170 -10.40 12.24 -2.41
C ASP A 170 -9.61 10.94 -2.16
N LYS A 171 -10.16 9.83 -2.66
CA LYS A 171 -9.56 8.49 -2.56
C LYS A 171 -8.40 8.25 -3.53
N SER A 172 -8.15 9.19 -4.46
CA SER A 172 -7.08 9.07 -5.44
C SER A 172 -5.76 9.69 -4.97
N GLU A 173 -5.81 10.60 -4.00
CA GLU A 173 -4.63 11.31 -3.49
C GLU A 173 -3.62 10.36 -2.81
N VAL A 174 -4.12 9.36 -2.08
CA VAL A 174 -3.32 8.33 -1.44
C VAL A 174 -3.86 6.97 -1.86
N TYR A 175 -2.99 6.14 -2.44
CA TYR A 175 -3.36 4.79 -2.83
C TYR A 175 -3.67 3.97 -1.58
N CYS A 176 -4.93 3.59 -1.42
CA CYS A 176 -5.43 2.76 -0.33
C CYS A 176 -5.98 1.45 -0.89
N ARG A 177 -5.70 0.33 -0.22
CA ARG A 177 -6.15 -1.00 -0.63
C ARG A 177 -6.80 -1.74 0.52
N PHE A 178 -7.92 -2.41 0.25
CA PHE A 178 -8.45 -3.43 1.16
C PHE A 178 -7.44 -4.59 1.28
N MET A 179 -7.15 -4.99 2.52
CA MET A 179 -6.20 -6.06 2.81
C MET A 179 -6.92 -7.34 3.22
N ARG A 180 -7.74 -7.25 4.28
CA ARG A 180 -8.44 -8.39 4.88
C ARG A 180 -9.52 -7.91 5.84
N GLU A 181 -10.41 -8.83 6.21
CA GLU A 181 -11.24 -8.69 7.40
C GLU A 181 -10.50 -9.21 8.64
N THR A 182 -10.77 -8.61 9.80
CA THR A 182 -10.15 -8.98 11.06
C THR A 182 -11.11 -8.76 12.21
N THR A 183 -11.04 -9.60 13.23
CA THR A 183 -11.77 -9.35 14.49
C THR A 183 -10.88 -8.51 15.41
N LEU A 184 -11.42 -7.39 15.90
CA LEU A 184 -10.76 -6.59 16.93
C LEU A 184 -11.25 -7.05 18.30
N LYS A 185 -10.35 -7.14 19.29
CA LYS A 185 -10.70 -7.52 20.67
C LYS A 185 -11.90 -6.70 21.17
N GLY A 186 -13.01 -7.33 21.56
CA GLY A 186 -14.18 -6.60 22.06
C GLY A 186 -15.09 -5.99 20.98
N LYS A 187 -14.92 -6.38 19.71
CA LYS A 187 -15.91 -6.22 18.66
C LYS A 187 -16.50 -7.59 18.32
N SER A 188 -17.82 -7.66 18.17
CA SER A 188 -18.53 -8.90 17.81
C SER A 188 -18.38 -9.21 16.32
N GLU A 189 -18.45 -8.17 15.48
CA GLU A 189 -18.36 -8.30 14.03
C GLU A 189 -16.91 -8.10 13.53
N PRO A 190 -16.50 -8.83 12.47
CA PRO A 190 -15.28 -8.54 11.74
C PRO A 190 -15.29 -7.11 11.17
N VAL A 191 -14.14 -6.46 11.17
CA VAL A 191 -13.93 -5.15 10.55
C VAL A 191 -12.99 -5.29 9.36
N LYS A 192 -13.17 -4.45 8.35
CA LYS A 192 -12.28 -4.41 7.19
C LYS A 192 -11.06 -3.54 7.48
N LEU A 193 -9.89 -4.08 7.15
CA LEU A 193 -8.62 -3.37 7.25
C LEU A 193 -8.13 -2.97 5.87
N TYR A 194 -7.82 -1.69 5.75
CA TYR A 194 -7.20 -1.10 4.57
C TYR A 194 -5.77 -0.69 4.89
N LYS A 195 -4.87 -0.82 3.90
CA LYS A 195 -3.52 -0.26 3.95
C LYS A 195 -3.46 1.00 3.09
N ALA A 196 -2.91 2.07 3.64
CA ALA A 196 -2.55 3.26 2.90
C ALA A 196 -1.07 3.23 2.54
N PHE A 197 -0.77 3.35 1.26
CA PHE A 197 0.58 3.26 0.74
C PHE A 197 1.21 4.65 0.64
N TRP A 198 2.46 4.74 1.06
CA TRP A 198 3.27 5.97 1.01
C TRP A 198 4.57 5.80 0.22
N ASN A 199 5.06 4.56 0.11
CA ASN A 199 6.29 4.19 -0.59
C ASN A 199 5.97 3.84 -2.06
N PRO A 200 6.49 4.59 -3.05
CA PRO A 200 6.24 4.34 -4.47
C PRO A 200 6.61 2.91 -4.91
N ARG A 201 7.67 2.33 -4.37
CA ARG A 201 8.10 0.97 -4.72
C ARG A 201 7.08 -0.08 -4.28
N GLU A 202 6.51 0.10 -3.09
CA GLU A 202 5.44 -0.79 -2.61
C GLU A 202 4.17 -0.64 -3.45
N ILE A 203 3.86 0.57 -3.92
CA ILE A 203 2.71 0.81 -4.80
C ILE A 203 2.90 0.08 -6.14
N GLU A 204 4.07 0.23 -6.77
CA GLU A 204 4.40 -0.44 -8.04
C GLU A 204 4.31 -1.96 -7.90
N GLN A 205 4.88 -2.51 -6.82
CA GLN A 205 4.82 -3.93 -6.53
C GLN A 205 3.37 -4.41 -6.35
N ASP A 206 2.59 -3.73 -5.50
CA ASP A 206 1.20 -4.05 -5.21
C ASP A 206 0.31 -4.03 -6.47
N MET A 207 0.55 -3.08 -7.37
CA MET A 207 -0.13 -2.97 -8.67
C MET A 207 0.32 -4.03 -9.67
N SER A 208 1.60 -4.41 -9.64
CA SER A 208 2.16 -5.46 -10.51
C SER A 208 1.63 -6.85 -10.14
N ASP A 209 1.52 -7.15 -8.85
CA ASP A 209 0.95 -8.40 -8.33
C ASP A 209 -0.54 -8.57 -8.69
N LYS A 210 -1.23 -7.47 -9.03
CA LYS A 210 -2.61 -7.46 -9.52
C LYS A 210 -2.74 -7.64 -11.04
N GLN A 211 -1.68 -7.46 -11.83
CA GLN A 211 -1.79 -7.76 -13.25
C GLN A 211 -2.05 -9.27 -13.37
N PRO A 212 -3.13 -9.71 -14.05
CA PRO A 212 -3.23 -11.12 -14.38
C PRO A 212 -1.96 -11.46 -15.13
N ILE A 213 -1.25 -12.51 -14.70
CA ILE A 213 -0.19 -13.13 -15.49
C ILE A 213 -0.78 -13.20 -16.89
N ARG A 214 -0.30 -12.34 -17.79
CA ARG A 214 -0.71 -12.32 -19.19
C ARG A 214 -0.46 -13.75 -19.61
N GLN A 215 -1.53 -14.54 -19.79
CA GLN A 215 -1.41 -15.95 -20.10
C GLN A 215 -0.37 -16.01 -21.20
N LYS A 216 0.77 -16.65 -20.88
CA LYS A 216 1.82 -16.92 -21.84
C LYS A 216 1.05 -17.49 -23.02
N GLU A 217 0.94 -16.74 -24.12
CA GLU A 217 0.29 -17.27 -25.32
C GLU A 217 1.04 -18.56 -25.59
N GLU A 218 0.43 -19.69 -25.25
CA GLU A 218 0.85 -20.95 -25.77
C GLU A 218 0.76 -20.73 -27.27
N LYS A 219 1.93 -20.56 -27.90
CA LYS A 219 2.04 -20.68 -29.34
C LYS A 219 1.46 -22.06 -29.63
N LYS A 220 0.17 -22.14 -29.95
CA LYS A 220 -0.46 -23.35 -30.45
C LYS A 220 0.31 -23.66 -31.70
N GLY A 221 1.28 -24.57 -31.57
CA GLY A 221 2.03 -25.08 -32.70
C GLY A 221 1.02 -25.50 -33.76
N LEU A 222 1.33 -25.18 -35.02
CA LEU A 222 0.47 -25.49 -36.15
C LEU A 222 -0.04 -26.95 -36.02
N PRO A 223 -1.37 -27.22 -36.19
CA PRO A 223 -1.93 -28.55 -35.95
C PRO A 223 -1.11 -29.60 -36.69
N VAL A 224 -0.91 -30.78 -36.09
CA VAL A 224 -0.08 -31.85 -36.67
C VAL A 224 -0.50 -32.16 -38.11
N ALA A 225 -1.80 -32.12 -38.41
CA ALA A 225 -2.33 -32.27 -39.77
C ALA A 225 -1.77 -31.24 -40.78
N VAL A 226 -1.58 -29.99 -40.37
CA VAL A 226 -1.03 -28.93 -41.24
C VAL A 226 0.48 -29.10 -41.42
N LYS A 227 1.21 -29.57 -40.39
CA LYS A 227 2.62 -29.94 -40.56
C LYS A 227 2.78 -31.12 -41.53
N ILE A 228 1.93 -32.14 -41.42
CA ILE A 228 1.91 -33.28 -42.34
C ILE A 228 1.58 -32.81 -43.77
N LEU A 229 0.58 -31.92 -43.93
CA LEU A 229 0.22 -31.37 -45.23
C LEU A 229 1.39 -30.60 -45.87
N LEU A 230 2.10 -29.75 -45.10
CA LEU A 230 3.28 -29.05 -45.60
C LEU A 230 4.39 -30.04 -46.01
N PHE A 231 4.62 -31.10 -45.24
CA PHE A 231 5.63 -32.12 -45.56
C PHE A 231 5.29 -32.96 -46.79
N ILE A 232 4.02 -33.09 -47.17
CA ILE A 232 3.61 -33.87 -48.36
C ILE A 232 3.49 -32.97 -49.60
N VAL A 233 2.86 -31.80 -49.44
CA VAL A 233 2.53 -30.92 -50.57
C VAL A 233 3.78 -30.24 -51.12
N ILE A 234 4.71 -29.81 -50.27
CA ILE A 234 5.94 -29.14 -50.71
C ILE A 234 6.80 -30.05 -51.60
N PRO A 235 7.15 -31.30 -51.23
CA PRO A 235 7.93 -32.16 -52.11
C PRO A 235 7.16 -32.55 -53.38
N LEU A 236 5.84 -32.70 -53.34
CA LEU A 236 5.04 -32.93 -54.56
C LEU A 236 5.11 -31.73 -55.53
N ILE A 237 5.07 -30.49 -55.02
CA ILE A 237 5.26 -29.29 -55.83
C ILE A 237 6.68 -29.25 -56.40
N VAL A 238 7.70 -29.56 -55.60
CA VAL A 238 9.10 -29.60 -56.06
C VAL A 238 9.30 -30.66 -57.14
N ILE A 239 8.77 -31.87 -56.95
CA ILE A 239 8.80 -32.95 -57.95
C ILE A 239 8.06 -32.52 -59.22
N PHE A 240 6.88 -31.91 -59.08
CA PHE A 240 6.12 -31.40 -60.23
C PHE A 240 6.90 -30.32 -61.00
N LEU A 241 7.57 -29.40 -60.29
CA LEU A 241 8.44 -28.39 -60.89
C LEU A 241 9.68 -28.99 -61.54
N LEU A 242 10.27 -30.05 -60.98
CA LEU A 242 11.41 -30.76 -61.59
C LEU A 242 10.99 -31.52 -62.85
N ILE A 243 9.81 -32.16 -62.84
CA ILE A 243 9.27 -32.87 -64.01
C ILE A 243 8.90 -31.88 -65.12
N ARG A 244 8.37 -30.70 -64.79
CA ARG A 244 8.09 -29.63 -65.77
C ARG A 244 9.32 -28.83 -66.19
N GLY A 245 10.33 -28.74 -65.34
CA GLY A 245 11.54 -27.91 -65.51
C GLY A 245 12.63 -28.52 -66.39
N GLY A 246 12.47 -29.76 -66.86
CA GLY A 246 13.44 -30.46 -67.71
C GLY A 246 13.63 -29.91 -69.13
N ASN A 247 13.13 -28.73 -69.48
CA ASN A 247 13.19 -28.22 -70.85
C ASN A 247 13.41 -26.70 -70.99
N LEU A 248 13.97 -26.00 -70.00
CA LEU A 248 14.10 -24.54 -70.11
C LEU A 248 15.35 -23.95 -69.43
N PHE A 249 16.54 -24.45 -69.73
CA PHE A 249 17.77 -23.64 -69.60
C PHE A 249 18.74 -24.00 -70.73
N ASN A 250 18.51 -23.39 -71.89
CA ASN A 250 19.44 -23.42 -73.02
C ASN A 250 20.57 -22.40 -72.79
N PHE A 251 21.77 -22.88 -73.08
CA PHE A 251 23.07 -22.24 -73.01
C PHE A 251 23.17 -21.04 -73.99
N SER A 252 23.76 -19.93 -73.56
CA SER A 252 24.33 -18.91 -74.45
C SER A 252 25.71 -18.53 -73.94
N GLU A 253 26.73 -18.90 -74.70
CA GLU A 253 28.13 -18.51 -74.50
C GLU A 253 28.32 -17.01 -74.75
N PRO A 254 29.22 -16.32 -74.02
CA PRO A 254 29.80 -15.06 -74.46
C PRO A 254 31.18 -15.28 -75.10
N GLU A 255 31.37 -14.64 -76.26
CA GLU A 255 32.57 -14.62 -77.09
C GLU A 255 33.85 -14.11 -76.38
N GLU A 256 34.97 -14.71 -76.79
CA GLU A 256 36.35 -14.37 -76.48
C GLU A 256 36.94 -13.39 -77.52
N LYS A 257 37.70 -12.37 -77.06
CA LYS A 257 38.99 -11.87 -77.61
C LYS A 257 39.46 -10.62 -76.85
N ARG A 258 40.54 -10.68 -76.06
CA ARG A 258 41.97 -10.34 -76.38
C ARG A 258 42.13 -8.91 -76.96
N THR A 259 43.04 -8.02 -76.55
CA THR A 259 44.26 -8.01 -75.69
C THR A 259 44.75 -6.54 -75.67
N LYS A 260 45.41 -6.08 -74.60
CA LYS A 260 46.83 -5.66 -74.62
C LYS A 260 47.29 -5.10 -73.26
N GLN A 261 48.48 -5.54 -72.88
CA GLN A 261 49.29 -5.18 -71.72
C GLN A 261 49.64 -3.69 -71.68
N HIS A 262 49.88 -3.15 -70.48
CA HIS A 262 51.17 -2.55 -70.11
C HIS A 262 51.37 -2.62 -68.58
N SER A 263 52.62 -2.85 -68.22
CA SER A 263 53.19 -3.29 -66.94
C SER A 263 53.89 -2.14 -66.19
N VAL A 264 54.38 -2.44 -64.96
CA VAL A 264 55.50 -1.77 -64.21
C VAL A 264 55.05 -0.54 -63.37
N THR A 265 55.43 -0.26 -62.10
CA THR A 265 56.21 -0.88 -61.00
C THR A 265 56.03 0.01 -59.73
N ILE A 266 56.14 -0.57 -58.53
CA ILE A 266 56.33 0.13 -57.22
C ILE A 266 57.85 0.13 -56.90
N PRO A 267 58.49 1.20 -56.37
CA PRO A 267 58.72 1.28 -54.91
C PRO A 267 58.90 2.71 -54.34
N GLY A 268 58.82 2.87 -53.00
CA GLY A 268 59.39 4.03 -52.33
C GLY A 268 58.90 4.31 -50.92
N GLU A 269 59.47 3.63 -49.94
CA GLU A 269 59.53 4.04 -48.53
C GLU A 269 60.47 5.25 -48.32
N ALA A 270 60.25 5.91 -47.17
CA ALA A 270 61.16 6.71 -46.35
C ALA A 270 61.48 8.17 -46.75
N LYS A 271 60.93 9.09 -45.94
CA LYS A 271 61.75 9.89 -45.02
C LYS A 271 60.97 10.24 -43.76
#